data_AF-A0AAV7LJN3-F1
#
_entry.id   AF-A0AAV7LJN3-F1
#
_cell.length_a   1.000
_cell.length_b   1.000
_cell.length_c   1.000
_cell.angle_alpha   90.00
_cell.angle_beta   90.00
_cell.angle_gamma   90.00
#
_symmetry.space_group_name_H-M   'P 1'
#
loop_
_entity.id
_entity.type
_entity.pdbx_description
1 polymer ?
#
loop_
_entity_poly.entity_id
_entity_poly.type
_entity_poly.pdbx_seq_one_letter_code
_entity_poly.pdbx_strand_id
1 'polypeptide(L)'
;MWDTVAQVLPLIPEEARAIVSQAVADWRDAAKLTIRCGLDTTDSLGRSVATTVALRRHAWLRTSGFSGDVQQSLMDMPFDGTRLFGDKADSALERFKESRATARALGLSTATRPPTVRL
;
A
#
# COMPACT_ATOMS: atom_id res chain seq x y z
N MET A 1 -16.84 30.81 2.60
CA MET A 1 -16.42 31.13 1.20
C MET A 1 -17.63 31.20 0.27
N TRP A 2 -18.51 30.20 0.21
CA TRP A 2 -19.70 30.23 -0.63
C TRP A 2 -20.74 31.27 -0.19
N ASP A 3 -20.87 31.51 1.11
CA ASP A 3 -21.75 32.57 1.65
C ASP A 3 -21.31 33.96 1.16
N THR A 4 -20.00 34.16 1.02
CA THR A 4 -19.42 35.39 0.47
C THR A 4 -19.77 35.56 -1.01
N VAL A 5 -19.71 34.49 -1.80
CA VAL A 5 -20.12 34.53 -3.22
C VAL A 5 -21.61 34.82 -3.35
N ALA A 6 -22.45 34.23 -2.48
CA ALA A 6 -23.90 34.49 -2.45
C ALA A 6 -24.24 35.93 -2.05
N GLN A 7 -23.44 36.56 -1.20
CA GLN A 7 -23.60 37.97 -0.82
C GLN A 7 -23.15 38.95 -1.91
N VAL A 8 -22.19 38.56 -2.75
CA VAL A 8 -21.65 39.42 -3.82
C VAL A 8 -22.47 39.33 -5.11
N LEU A 9 -23.09 38.18 -5.39
CA LEU A 9 -23.87 37.95 -6.62
C LEU A 9 -24.98 38.99 -6.89
N PRO A 10 -25.73 39.49 -5.87
CA PRO A 10 -26.73 40.54 -6.05
C PRO A 10 -26.12 41.93 -6.35
N LEU A 11 -24.85 42.16 -5.99
CA LEU A 11 -24.16 43.43 -6.23
C LEU A 11 -23.64 43.56 -7.67
N ILE A 12 -23.76 42.48 -8.46
CA ILE A 12 -23.32 42.44 -9.86
C ILE A 12 -24.43 43.04 -10.75
N PRO A 13 -24.05 43.87 -11.75
CA PRO A 13 -24.99 44.40 -12.75
C PRO A 13 -25.80 43.29 -13.43
N GLU A 14 -27.05 43.58 -13.75
CA GLU A 14 -27.99 42.57 -14.29
C GLU A 14 -27.47 41.98 -15.61
N GLU A 15 -26.80 42.80 -16.44
CA GLU A 15 -26.27 42.35 -17.73
C GLU A 15 -25.16 41.31 -17.59
N ALA A 16 -24.41 41.34 -16.47
CA ALA A 16 -23.29 40.43 -16.20
C ALA A 16 -23.65 39.26 -15.27
N ARG A 17 -24.81 39.33 -14.59
CA ARG A 17 -25.19 38.37 -13.54
C ARG A 17 -25.32 36.94 -14.07
N ALA A 18 -25.86 36.76 -15.27
CA ALA A 18 -26.00 35.44 -15.89
C ALA A 18 -24.62 34.80 -16.17
N ILE A 19 -23.68 35.59 -16.71
CA ILE A 19 -22.32 35.13 -17.01
C ILE A 19 -21.58 34.73 -15.74
N VAL A 20 -21.65 35.56 -14.69
CA VAL A 20 -20.98 35.27 -13.42
C VAL A 20 -21.61 34.08 -12.72
N SER A 21 -22.93 33.93 -12.76
CA SER A 21 -23.62 32.78 -12.17
C SER A 21 -23.23 31.48 -12.85
N GLN A 22 -23.12 31.48 -14.19
CA GLN A 22 -22.64 30.32 -14.95
C GLN A 22 -21.19 30.00 -14.61
N ALA A 23 -20.30 31.01 -14.58
CA ALA A 23 -18.91 30.80 -14.21
C ALA A 23 -18.79 30.19 -12.81
N VAL A 24 -19.55 30.69 -11.82
CA VAL A 24 -19.57 30.14 -10.46
C VAL A 24 -20.04 28.68 -10.44
N ALA A 25 -21.02 28.30 -11.27
CA ALA A 25 -21.46 26.92 -11.40
C ALA A 25 -20.35 26.03 -11.99
N ASP A 26 -19.71 26.48 -13.07
CA ASP A 26 -18.61 25.76 -13.73
C ASP A 26 -17.43 25.55 -12.77
N TRP A 27 -17.03 26.58 -12.01
CA TRP A 27 -15.98 26.48 -11.01
C TRP A 27 -16.33 25.51 -9.88
N ARG A 28 -17.59 25.47 -9.45
CA ARG A 28 -18.05 24.53 -8.44
C ARG A 28 -17.93 23.09 -8.95
N ASP A 29 -18.31 22.85 -10.19
CA ASP A 29 -18.23 21.52 -10.77
C ASP A 29 -16.79 21.10 -11.04
N ALA A 30 -15.94 22.03 -11.47
CA ALA A 30 -14.48 21.83 -11.54
C ALA A 30 -13.89 21.47 -10.17
N ALA A 31 -14.26 22.18 -9.10
CA ALA A 31 -13.78 21.90 -7.75
C ALA A 31 -14.22 20.50 -7.26
N LYS A 32 -15.47 20.12 -7.49
CA LYS A 32 -15.96 18.76 -7.19
C LYS A 32 -15.17 17.70 -7.96
N LEU A 33 -14.90 17.95 -9.24
CA LEU A 33 -14.11 17.05 -10.08
C LEU A 33 -12.68 16.90 -9.54
N THR A 34 -12.03 18.00 -9.15
CA THR A 34 -10.70 17.97 -8.54
C THR A 34 -10.70 17.15 -7.25
N ILE A 35 -11.70 17.30 -6.38
CA ILE A 35 -11.82 16.50 -5.16
C ILE A 35 -11.94 15.01 -5.49
N ARG A 36 -12.82 14.65 -6.44
CA ARG A 36 -12.99 13.25 -6.87
C ARG A 36 -11.69 12.68 -7.46
N CYS A 37 -11.03 13.42 -8.33
CA CYS A 37 -9.73 13.04 -8.89
C CYS A 37 -8.67 12.83 -7.79
N GLY A 38 -8.65 13.68 -6.76
CA GLY A 38 -7.78 13.51 -5.60
C GLY A 38 -8.07 12.22 -4.82
N LEU A 39 -9.34 11.88 -4.62
CA LEU A 39 -9.76 10.64 -3.97
C LEU A 39 -9.35 9.41 -4.81
N ASP A 40 -9.62 9.45 -6.12
CA ASP A 40 -9.26 8.35 -7.05
C ASP A 40 -7.74 8.15 -7.14
N THR A 41 -6.99 9.24 -7.13
CA THR A 41 -5.52 9.22 -7.09
C THR A 41 -5.03 8.58 -5.80
N THR A 42 -5.62 8.94 -4.66
CA THR A 42 -5.26 8.39 -3.36
C THR A 42 -5.57 6.89 -3.27
N ASP A 43 -6.73 6.44 -3.77
CA ASP A 43 -7.07 5.01 -3.85
C ASP A 43 -6.09 4.24 -4.75
N SER A 44 -5.76 4.80 -5.91
CA SER A 44 -4.79 4.21 -6.84
C SER A 44 -3.40 4.07 -6.23
N LEU A 45 -2.94 5.10 -5.51
CA LEU A 45 -1.68 5.05 -4.76
C LEU A 45 -1.73 3.99 -3.65
N GLY A 46 -2.83 3.91 -2.89
CA GLY A 46 -3.03 2.89 -1.88
C GLY A 46 -2.93 1.47 -2.44
N ARG A 47 -3.59 1.20 -3.56
CA ARG A 47 -3.52 -0.10 -4.27
C ARG A 47 -2.13 -0.41 -4.80
N SER A 48 -1.42 0.59 -5.32
CA SER A 48 -0.05 0.44 -5.80
C SER A 48 0.92 0.08 -4.66
N VAL A 49 0.79 0.74 -3.50
CA VAL A 49 1.56 0.42 -2.30
C VAL A 49 1.24 -1.00 -1.82
N ALA A 50 -0.04 -1.37 -1.72
CA ALA A 50 -0.45 -2.73 -1.32
C ALA A 50 0.14 -3.80 -2.25
N THR A 51 0.10 -3.58 -3.57
CA THR A 51 0.68 -4.47 -4.58
C THR A 51 2.20 -4.60 -4.41
N THR A 52 2.89 -3.48 -4.19
CA THR A 52 4.33 -3.46 -3.97
C THR A 52 4.73 -4.21 -2.70
N VAL A 53 3.98 -4.03 -1.61
CA VAL A 53 4.18 -4.76 -0.35
C VAL A 53 3.97 -6.26 -0.55
N ALA A 54 2.88 -6.66 -1.23
CA ALA A 54 2.61 -8.07 -1.53
C ALA A 54 3.74 -8.70 -2.36
N LEU A 55 4.26 -8.00 -3.38
CA LEU A 55 5.36 -8.49 -4.20
C LEU A 55 6.66 -8.67 -3.37
N ARG A 56 6.97 -7.70 -2.50
CA ARG A 56 8.13 -7.79 -1.60
C ARG A 56 7.99 -8.96 -0.63
N ARG A 57 6.82 -9.15 -0.01
CA ARG A 57 6.53 -10.30 0.86
C ARG A 57 6.72 -11.61 0.13
N HIS A 58 6.14 -11.74 -1.07
CA HIS A 58 6.24 -12.95 -1.87
C HIS A 58 7.69 -13.27 -2.28
N ALA A 59 8.45 -12.26 -2.71
CA ALA A 59 9.86 -12.42 -3.05
C ALA A 59 10.71 -12.87 -1.85
N TRP A 60 10.45 -12.29 -0.68
CA TRP A 60 11.12 -12.64 0.57
C TRP A 60 10.77 -14.07 1.03
N LEU A 61 9.48 -14.45 1.00
CA LEU A 61 9.01 -15.77 1.43
C LEU A 61 9.55 -16.89 0.55
N ARG A 62 9.64 -16.67 -0.77
CA ARG A 62 10.17 -17.66 -1.71
C ARG A 62 11.61 -18.07 -1.41
N THR A 63 12.42 -17.20 -0.79
CA THR A 63 13.82 -17.51 -0.42
C THR A 63 13.97 -17.97 1.03
N SER A 64 12.92 -17.85 1.85
CA SER A 64 12.95 -18.20 3.28
C SER A 64 13.06 -19.71 3.55
N GLY A 65 12.43 -20.53 2.71
CA GLY A 65 12.31 -21.98 2.89
C GLY A 65 11.18 -22.41 3.84
N PHE A 66 10.23 -21.53 4.16
CA PHE A 66 9.04 -21.89 4.93
C PHE A 66 8.08 -22.80 4.14
N SER A 67 7.27 -23.60 4.85
CA SER A 67 6.19 -24.38 4.25
C SER A 67 5.09 -23.45 3.69
N GLY A 68 4.30 -23.95 2.74
CA GLY A 68 3.23 -23.18 2.10
C GLY A 68 2.25 -22.56 3.10
N ASP A 69 1.83 -23.33 4.12
CA ASP A 69 0.88 -22.86 5.14
C ASP A 69 1.44 -21.67 5.94
N VAL A 70 2.73 -21.71 6.29
CA VAL A 70 3.41 -20.62 7.00
C VAL A 70 3.57 -19.41 6.08
N GLN A 71 3.90 -19.62 4.81
CA GLN A 71 3.99 -18.52 3.84
C GLN A 71 2.64 -17.82 3.67
N GLN A 72 1.54 -18.58 3.57
CA GLN A 72 0.20 -18.04 3.43
C GLN A 72 -0.20 -17.22 4.66
N SER A 73 0.01 -17.76 5.87
CA SER A 73 -0.24 -17.03 7.11
C SER A 73 0.57 -15.73 7.21
N LEU A 74 1.82 -15.73 6.72
CA LEU A 74 2.65 -14.53 6.68
C LEU A 74 2.18 -13.50 5.64
N MET A 75 1.65 -13.95 4.50
CA MET A 75 1.07 -13.09 3.46
C MET A 75 -0.21 -12.39 3.94
N ASP A 76 -1.05 -13.09 4.70
CA ASP A 76 -2.36 -12.61 5.14
C ASP A 76 -2.31 -11.61 6.31
N MET A 77 -1.13 -11.39 6.91
CA MET A 77 -0.98 -10.41 7.98
C MET A 77 -1.23 -8.98 7.49
N PRO A 78 -1.83 -8.09 8.29
CA PRO A 78 -1.97 -6.68 7.91
C PRO A 78 -0.61 -6.01 7.73
N PHE A 79 -0.55 -4.98 6.89
CA PHE A 79 0.62 -4.12 6.74
C PHE A 79 0.48 -2.90 7.66
N ASP A 80 1.46 -2.68 8.53
CA ASP A 80 1.43 -1.60 9.54
C ASP A 80 2.01 -0.27 9.03
N GLY A 81 2.47 -0.22 7.77
CA GLY A 81 3.08 0.96 7.17
C GLY A 81 4.58 1.08 7.37
N THR A 82 5.19 0.28 8.26
CA THR A 82 6.60 0.40 8.64
C THR A 82 7.40 -0.83 8.26
N ARG A 83 6.93 -2.03 8.61
CA ARG A 83 7.64 -3.27 8.35
C ARG A 83 6.85 -4.23 7.50
N LEU A 84 7.57 -5.16 6.88
CA LEU A 84 7.02 -6.00 5.83
C LEU A 84 5.99 -6.97 6.40
N PHE A 85 6.23 -7.59 7.55
CA PHE A 85 5.31 -8.51 8.22
C PHE A 85 4.76 -7.98 9.54
N GLY A 86 5.27 -6.81 9.96
CA GLY A 86 4.92 -6.13 11.20
C GLY A 86 5.94 -6.37 12.29
N ASP A 87 6.06 -5.45 13.24
CA ASP A 87 7.14 -5.40 14.24
C ASP A 87 7.45 -6.75 14.91
N LYS A 88 6.41 -7.43 15.42
CA LYS A 88 6.58 -8.71 16.13
C LYS A 88 7.06 -9.83 15.21
N ALA A 89 6.46 -9.93 14.02
CA ALA A 89 6.79 -10.98 13.06
C ALA A 89 8.19 -10.79 12.48
N ASP A 90 8.53 -9.56 12.10
CA ASP A 90 9.87 -9.23 11.58
C ASP A 90 10.96 -9.45 12.64
N SER A 91 10.71 -9.09 13.90
CA SER A 91 11.68 -9.37 14.97
C SER A 91 11.85 -10.85 15.27
N ALA A 92 10.77 -11.64 15.24
CA ALA A 92 10.87 -13.11 15.37
C ALA A 92 11.66 -13.71 14.20
N LEU A 93 11.46 -13.16 13.01
CA LEU A 93 12.07 -13.64 11.78
C LEU A 93 13.55 -13.31 11.67
N GLU A 94 13.98 -12.13 12.10
CA GLU A 94 15.41 -11.79 12.20
C GLU A 94 16.12 -12.72 13.20
N ARG A 95 15.52 -12.99 14.37
CA ARG A 95 16.07 -13.97 15.33
C ARG A 95 16.17 -15.37 14.73
N PHE A 96 15.19 -15.78 13.92
CA PHE A 96 15.24 -17.06 13.21
C PHE A 96 16.39 -17.11 12.19
N LYS A 97 16.60 -16.03 11.44
CA LYS A 97 17.73 -15.91 10.49
C LYS A 97 19.08 -15.96 11.21
N GLU A 98 19.22 -15.25 12.32
CA GLU A 98 20.42 -15.28 13.18
C GLU A 98 20.68 -16.69 13.70
N SER A 99 19.68 -17.35 14.28
CA SER A 99 19.77 -18.73 14.75
C SER A 99 20.22 -19.69 13.63
N ARG A 100 19.65 -19.57 12.44
CA ARG A 100 20.04 -20.38 11.27
C ARG A 100 21.47 -20.09 10.82
N ALA A 101 21.90 -18.83 10.86
CA ALA A 101 23.27 -18.44 10.55
C ALA A 101 24.26 -19.03 11.57
N THR A 102 23.94 -18.97 12.87
CA THR A 102 24.74 -19.60 13.92
C THR A 102 24.80 -21.12 13.76
N ALA A 103 23.67 -21.78 13.51
CA ALA A 103 23.64 -23.23 13.27
C ALA A 103 24.51 -23.62 12.05
N ARG A 104 24.48 -22.83 10.98
CA ARG A 104 25.36 -23.01 9.81
C ARG A 104 26.84 -22.83 10.16
N ALA A 105 27.19 -21.81 10.95
CA ALA A 105 28.56 -21.57 11.39
C ALA A 105 29.10 -22.72 12.26
N LEU A 106 28.22 -23.37 13.03
CA LEU A 106 28.55 -24.55 13.84
C LEU A 106 28.54 -25.87 13.03
N GLY A 107 28.29 -25.83 11.72
CA GLY A 107 28.24 -27.01 10.86
C GLY A 107 26.99 -27.88 11.03
N LEU A 108 25.98 -27.42 11.77
CA LEU A 108 24.73 -28.13 12.05
C LEU A 108 23.70 -28.02 10.91
N SER A 109 24.10 -27.52 9.74
CA SER A 109 23.19 -27.35 8.60
C SER A 109 22.84 -28.74 8.04
N THR A 110 21.63 -29.22 8.33
CA THR A 110 21.09 -30.46 7.76
C THR A 110 20.99 -30.35 6.24
N ALA A 111 22.04 -30.73 5.54
CA ALA A 111 21.99 -31.06 4.12
C ALA A 111 21.25 -32.40 4.00
N THR A 112 19.94 -32.37 3.85
CA THR A 112 19.18 -33.54 3.41
C THR A 112 19.61 -33.82 1.97
N ARG A 113 20.64 -34.67 1.81
CA ARG A 113 21.07 -35.20 0.52
C ARG A 113 19.94 -36.07 -0.04
N PRO A 114 19.31 -35.75 -1.19
CA PRO A 114 18.36 -36.67 -1.79
C PRO A 114 19.09 -37.98 -2.17
N PRO A 115 18.50 -39.15 -1.95
CA PRO A 115 19.10 -40.41 -2.37
C PRO A 115 19.21 -40.41 -3.90
N THR A 116 20.44 -40.51 -4.40
CA THR A 116 20.71 -40.78 -5.81
C THR A 116 20.22 -42.19 -6.10
N VAL A 117 19.03 -42.31 -6.68
CA VAL A 117 18.59 -43.57 -7.30
C VAL A 117 19.38 -43.68 -8.60
N ARG A 118 20.36 -44.58 -8.63
CA ARG A 118 20.90 -45.12 -9.88
C ARG A 118 19.94 -46.21 -10.35
N LEU A 119 19.36 -46.00 -11.53
CA LEU A 119 18.96 -47.06 -12.45
C LEU A 119 19.50 -46.67 -13.83
#